data_AF-A0A382PHM9-F1
#
_entry.id   AF-A0A382PHM9-F1
#
_cell.length_a   1.000
_cell.length_b   1.000
_cell.length_c   1.000
_cell.angle_alpha   90.00
_cell.angle_beta   90.00
_cell.angle_gamma   90.00
#
_symmetry.space_group_name_H-M   'P 1'
#
loop_
_entity.id
_entity.type
_entity.pdbx_description
1 polymer ?
#
loop_
_entity_poly.entity_id
_entity_poly.type
_entity_poly.pdbx_seq_one_letter_code
_entity_poly.pdbx_strand_id
1 'polypeptide(L)'
;MKERYSFVTNNEENWQCIGIKGGRFQGVVYKYGKVSVPEKENEKGDLPLKFEYDIVDANGLPDEFFTEDFHELIGDILVDILDEQLNKGTLQYATND
;
A
#
# COMPACT_ATOMS: atom_id res chain seq x y z
N MET A 1 -1.11 2.25 -14.66
CA MET A 1 -0.89 2.36 -13.20
C MET A 1 0.54 2.03 -12.76
N LYS A 2 1.25 1.07 -13.38
CA LYS A 2 2.61 0.61 -13.00
C LYS A 2 3.73 1.66 -12.95
N GLU A 3 3.53 2.86 -13.49
CA GLU A 3 4.52 3.94 -13.46
C GLU A 3 4.35 4.90 -12.25
N ARG A 4 3.31 4.70 -11.42
CA ARG A 4 3.01 5.61 -10.30
C ARG A 4 3.79 5.32 -9.03
N TYR A 5 4.27 4.10 -8.83
CA TYR A 5 5.02 3.70 -7.63
C TYR A 5 6.11 2.69 -7.94
N SER A 6 6.99 2.41 -6.98
CA SER A 6 8.01 1.38 -7.09
C SER A 6 8.35 0.75 -5.76
N PHE A 7 8.69 -0.54 -5.82
CA PHE A 7 9.13 -1.29 -4.66
C PHE A 7 10.57 -0.93 -4.34
N VAL A 8 10.79 -0.52 -3.11
CA VAL A 8 12.09 -0.27 -2.50
C VAL A 8 12.27 -1.35 -1.45
N THR A 9 13.29 -2.19 -1.58
CA THR A 9 13.59 -3.23 -0.60
C THR A 9 14.81 -2.82 0.20
N ASN A 10 14.70 -2.82 1.53
CA ASN A 10 15.89 -2.73 2.38
C ASN A 10 16.52 -4.13 2.45
N ASN A 11 17.81 -4.27 2.12
CA ASN A 11 18.46 -5.60 2.14
C ASN A 11 18.67 -6.12 3.58
N GLU A 12 18.64 -5.24 4.58
CA GLU A 12 18.92 -5.60 5.98
C GLU A 12 17.65 -5.92 6.78
N GLU A 13 16.50 -5.42 6.35
CA GLU A 13 15.25 -5.60 7.06
C GLU A 13 14.21 -6.14 6.08
N ASN A 14 13.50 -7.22 6.45
CA ASN A 14 12.61 -8.00 5.58
C ASN A 14 11.33 -7.25 5.14
N TRP A 15 11.33 -5.92 5.08
CA TRP A 15 10.20 -5.10 4.68
C TRP A 15 10.42 -4.44 3.32
N GLN A 16 9.30 -4.25 2.62
CA GLN A 16 9.24 -3.66 1.29
C GLN A 16 8.57 -2.28 1.41
N CYS A 17 9.33 -1.23 1.15
CA CYS A 17 8.82 0.13 1.02
C CYS A 17 8.27 0.38 -0.39
N ILE A 18 7.44 1.41 -0.49
CA ILE A 18 6.90 1.93 -1.73
C ILE A 18 7.36 3.37 -1.90
N GLY A 19 8.01 3.64 -3.04
CA GLY A 19 8.37 4.99 -3.48
C GLY A 19 7.37 5.50 -4.51
N ILE A 20 6.79 6.68 -4.29
CA ILE A 20 5.87 7.31 -5.23
C ILE A 20 6.67 8.00 -6.35
N LYS A 21 6.30 7.74 -7.60
CA LYS A 21 7.03 8.20 -8.79
C LYS A 21 6.44 9.41 -9.51
N GLY A 22 5.26 9.88 -9.11
CA GLY A 22 4.63 11.03 -9.77
C GLY A 22 3.58 11.74 -8.92
N GLY A 23 3.15 12.91 -9.40
CA GLY A 23 2.18 13.76 -8.71
C GLY A 23 2.77 14.56 -7.55
N ARG A 24 1.90 15.07 -6.67
CA ARG A 24 2.25 15.91 -5.51
C ARG A 24 3.18 15.21 -4.51
N PHE A 25 3.13 13.89 -4.45
CA PHE A 25 3.89 13.06 -3.50
C PHE A 25 5.11 12.39 -4.15
N GLN A 26 5.54 12.86 -5.33
CA GLN A 26 6.71 12.28 -6.01
C GLN A 26 7.94 12.30 -5.09
N GLY A 27 8.61 11.15 -5.01
CA GLY A 27 9.80 10.94 -4.19
C GLY A 27 9.50 10.54 -2.74
N VAL A 28 8.25 10.60 -2.29
CA VAL A 28 7.87 10.09 -0.96
C VAL A 28 8.09 8.59 -0.92
N VAL A 29 8.76 8.12 0.13
CA VAL A 29 8.95 6.71 0.44
C VAL A 29 8.21 6.39 1.72
N TYR A 30 7.33 5.39 1.66
CA TYR A 30 6.57 4.92 2.80
C TYR A 30 6.59 3.39 2.86
N LYS A 31 6.18 2.82 3.99
CA LYS A 31 6.04 1.37 4.15
C LYS A 31 4.66 1.04 4.68
N TYR A 32 4.10 -0.09 4.22
CA TYR A 32 2.92 -0.66 4.84
C TYR A 32 3.34 -1.43 6.09
N GLY A 33 2.63 -1.17 7.18
CA GLY A 33 2.70 -1.94 8.40
C GLY A 33 1.70 -3.08 8.36
N LYS A 34 0.84 -3.14 9.37
CA LYS A 34 -0.19 -4.17 9.45
C LYS A 34 -1.31 -3.88 8.45
N VAL A 35 -1.55 -4.82 7.54
CA VAL A 35 -2.73 -4.84 6.68
C VAL A 35 -3.75 -5.81 7.26
N SER A 36 -5.01 -5.39 7.34
CA SER A 36 -6.14 -6.16 7.86
C SER A 36 -7.28 -6.10 6.87
N VAL A 37 -7.57 -7.24 6.26
CA VAL A 37 -8.73 -7.44 5.39
C VAL A 37 -9.92 -7.80 6.27
N PRO A 38 -11.02 -7.03 6.26
CA PRO A 38 -12.21 -7.43 7.00
C PRO A 38 -12.79 -8.74 6.44
N GLU A 39 -13.34 -9.59 7.31
CA GLU A 39 -13.96 -10.87 6.90
C GLU A 39 -15.31 -10.67 6.19
N LYS A 40 -15.94 -9.50 6.37
CA LYS A 40 -17.25 -9.18 5.82
C LYS A 40 -17.20 -7.85 5.09
N GLU A 41 -17.90 -7.82 3.97
CA GLU A 41 -18.25 -6.58 3.28
C GLU A 41 -19.05 -5.67 4.21
N ASN A 42 -18.87 -4.36 4.04
CA ASN A 42 -19.67 -3.36 4.73
C ASN A 42 -21.12 -3.35 4.18
N GLU A 43 -21.98 -2.52 4.75
CA GLU A 43 -23.40 -2.41 4.34
C GLU A 43 -23.61 -1.98 2.88
N LYS A 44 -22.56 -1.49 2.22
CA LYS A 44 -22.56 -1.09 0.80
C LYS A 44 -22.04 -2.18 -0.14
N GLY A 45 -21.54 -3.31 0.38
CA GLY A 45 -20.90 -4.36 -0.41
C GLY A 45 -19.42 -4.12 -0.71
N ASP A 46 -18.77 -3.16 -0.02
CA ASP A 46 -17.33 -2.94 -0.15
C ASP A 46 -16.55 -3.62 0.98
N LEU A 47 -15.33 -4.07 0.71
CA LEU A 47 -14.38 -4.57 1.71
C LEU A 47 -13.31 -3.50 1.98
N PRO A 48 -13.55 -2.53 2.89
CA PRO A 48 -12.57 -1.49 3.18
C PRO A 48 -11.36 -2.09 3.87
N LEU A 49 -10.26 -2.22 3.13
CA LEU A 49 -8.98 -2.65 3.66
C LEU A 49 -8.51 -1.65 4.73
N LYS A 50 -8.15 -2.16 5.89
CA LYS A 50 -7.50 -1.36 6.93
C LYS A 50 -6.01 -1.62 6.86
N PHE A 51 -5.22 -0.57 6.80
CA PHE A 51 -3.78 -0.71 6.82
C PHE A 51 -3.14 0.41 7.63
N GLU A 52 -2.02 0.06 8.26
CA GLU A 52 -1.12 1.03 8.87
C GLU A 52 0.00 1.36 7.87
N TYR A 53 0.50 2.58 7.92
CA TYR A 53 1.63 3.01 7.11
C TYR A 53 2.56 3.91 7.91
N ASP A 54 3.84 3.88 7.57
CA ASP A 54 4.86 4.76 8.12
C ASP A 54 5.57 5.49 6.96
N ILE A 55 5.74 6.79 7.11
CA ILE A 55 6.55 7.59 6.19
C ILE A 55 8.02 7.36 6.54
N VAL A 56 8.79 6.86 5.58
CA VAL A 56 10.23 6.62 5.71
C VAL A 56 11.00 7.85 5.25
N ASP A 57 10.57 8.44 4.13
CA ASP A 57 11.12 9.67 3.59
C ASP A 57 9.98 10.51 3.01
N ALA A 58 9.75 11.69 3.59
CA ALA A 58 8.73 12.63 3.14
C ALA A 58 9.17 13.44 1.91
N ASN A 59 10.43 13.30 1.46
CA ASN A 59 11.04 14.07 0.38
C ASN A 59 10.87 15.60 0.55
N GLY A 60 10.94 16.08 1.81
CA GLY A 60 10.77 17.49 2.17
C GLY A 60 9.32 17.99 2.22
N LEU A 61 8.32 17.11 2.07
CA LEU A 61 6.92 17.47 2.29
C LEU A 61 6.59 17.53 3.79
N PRO A 62 5.80 18.52 4.23
CA PRO A 62 5.37 18.61 5.62
C PRO A 62 4.24 17.62 5.92
N ASP A 63 4.12 17.19 7.18
CA ASP A 63 3.15 16.18 7.62
C ASP A 63 1.69 16.50 7.29
N GLU A 64 1.33 17.78 7.18
CA GLU A 64 0.00 18.24 6.78
C GLU A 64 -0.42 17.78 5.37
N PHE A 65 0.53 17.33 4.54
CA PHE A 65 0.26 16.78 3.21
C PHE A 65 -0.14 15.30 3.28
N PHE A 66 0.20 14.58 4.36
CA PHE A 66 -0.09 13.15 4.55
C PHE A 66 -1.41 12.96 5.29
N THR A 67 -2.49 13.45 4.67
CA THR A 67 -3.86 13.38 5.20
C THR A 67 -4.70 12.40 4.38
N GLU A 68 -5.98 12.66 4.18
CA GLU A 68 -6.90 11.77 3.46
C GLU A 68 -6.47 11.54 2.00
N ASP A 69 -6.05 12.59 1.27
CA ASP A 69 -5.60 12.46 -0.12
C ASP A 69 -4.44 11.47 -0.28
N PHE A 70 -3.49 11.50 0.67
CA PHE A 70 -2.37 10.56 0.68
C PHE A 70 -2.83 9.16 1.03
N HIS A 71 -3.69 9.05 2.06
CA HIS A 71 -4.23 7.77 2.52
C HIS A 71 -5.04 7.06 1.42
N GLU A 72 -5.87 7.80 0.66
CA GLU A 72 -6.61 7.27 -0.49
C GLU A 72 -5.65 6.80 -1.59
N LEU A 73 -4.64 7.61 -1.94
CA LEU A 73 -3.65 7.24 -2.96
C LEU A 73 -2.91 5.94 -2.61
N ILE A 74 -2.42 5.82 -1.38
CA ILE A 74 -1.71 4.60 -0.94
C ILE A 74 -2.69 3.43 -0.75
N GLY A 75 -3.98 3.68 -0.50
CA GLY A 75 -5.02 2.65 -0.51
C GLY A 75 -5.22 2.06 -1.90
N ASP A 76 -5.36 2.91 -2.92
CA ASP A 76 -5.44 2.51 -4.33
C ASP A 76 -4.21 1.69 -4.77
N ILE A 77 -3.01 2.13 -4.37
CA ILE A 77 -1.77 1.40 -4.63
C ILE A 77 -1.77 0.04 -3.94
N LEU A 78 -2.23 -0.05 -2.69
CA LEU A 78 -2.29 -1.32 -1.95
C LEU A 78 -3.20 -2.34 -2.66
N VAL A 79 -4.37 -1.90 -3.12
CA VAL A 79 -5.31 -2.75 -3.86
C VAL A 79 -4.66 -3.25 -5.15
N ASP A 80 -3.99 -2.37 -5.92
CA ASP A 80 -3.27 -2.75 -7.15
C ASP A 80 -2.16 -3.78 -6.87
N ILE A 81 -1.42 -3.64 -5.76
CA ILE A 81 -0.39 -4.60 -5.34
C ILE A 81 -1.00 -5.95 -4.95
N LEU A 82 -2.10 -5.96 -4.20
CA LEU A 82 -2.80 -7.19 -3.80
C LEU A 82 -3.40 -7.89 -5.02
N ASP A 83 -4.04 -7.15 -5.92
CA ASP A 83 -4.58 -7.69 -7.17
C ASP A 83 -3.47 -8.26 -8.07
N GLU A 84 -2.33 -7.56 -8.20
CA GLU A 84 -1.19 -8.07 -8.97
C GLU A 84 -0.63 -9.36 -8.35
N GLN A 85 -0.57 -9.47 -7.02
CA GLN A 85 -0.11 -10.68 -6.34
C GLN A 85 -1.11 -11.85 -6.46
N LEU A 86 -2.41 -11.56 -6.42
CA LEU A 86 -3.48 -12.53 -6.66
C LEU A 86 -3.42 -13.05 -8.10
N ASN A 87 -3.32 -12.13 -9.07
CA ASN A 87 -3.30 -12.44 -10.49
C ASN A 87 -2.02 -13.18 -10.92
N LYS A 88 -0.88 -12.85 -10.31
CA LYS A 88 0.39 -13.58 -10.50
C LYS A 88 0.41 -14.99 -9.86
N GLY A 89 -0.64 -15.39 -9.13
CA GLY A 89 -0.79 -16.76 -8.63
C GLY A 89 0.11 -17.10 -7.43
N THR A 90 0.68 -16.11 -6.73
CA THR A 90 1.56 -16.35 -5.57
C THR A 90 0.78 -16.47 -4.26
N LEU A 91 -0.50 -16.11 -4.23
CA LEU A 91 -1.38 -16.38 -3.09
C LEU A 91 -1.97 -17.79 -3.21
N GLN A 92 -1.19 -18.79 -2.79
CA GLN A 92 -1.78 -20.02 -2.29
C GLN A 92 -2.51 -19.67 -0.99
N TYR A 93 -3.81 -19.39 -1.10
CA TYR A 93 -4.68 -19.54 0.07
C TYR A 93 -4.56 -21.01 0.48
N ALA A 94 -3.83 -21.27 1.56
CA ALA A 94 -3.91 -22.56 2.21
C ALA A 94 -5.31 -22.67 2.83
N THR A 95 -6.30 -23.02 1.99
CA THR A 95 -7.49 -23.70 2.47
C THR A 95 -6.98 -24.99 3.08
N ASN A 96 -6.82 -24.98 4.40
CA ASN A 96 -6.71 -26.20 5.17
C ASN A 96 -8.11 -26.81 5.15
N ASP A 97 -8.32 -27.72 4.20
CA ASP A 97 -9.40 -28.71 4.23
C ASP A 97 -9.18 -29.68 5.41
#